data_AF-A0A7K0M446-F1
#
_entry.id   AF-A0A7K0M446-F1
#
_cell.length_a   1.000
_cell.length_b   1.000
_cell.length_c   1.000
_cell.angle_alpha   90.00
_cell.angle_beta   90.00
_cell.angle_gamma   90.00
#
_symmetry.space_group_name_H-M   'P 1'
#
loop_
_entity.id
_entity.type
_entity.pdbx_description
1 polymer ?
#
loop_
_entity_poly.entity_id
_entity_poly.type
_entity_poly.pdbx_seq_one_letter_code
_entity_poly.pdbx_strand_id
1 'polypeptide(L)' 'MSALPPDEPTPAQRWFALAEEDLAAARVLIADGSAALRIAGFLAQQAAEKALKAGLFAALLGAPRIH' A
#
# COMPACT_ATOMS: atom_id res chain seq x y z
N MET A 1 8.32 -26.97 2.91
CA MET A 1 7.71 -25.62 2.94
C MET A 1 7.34 -25.35 4.38
N SER A 2 8.06 -24.44 5.06
CA SER A 2 7.76 -24.10 6.46
C SER A 2 6.46 -23.31 6.48
N ALA A 3 5.45 -23.77 7.22
CA ALA A 3 4.26 -22.99 7.49
C ALA A 3 4.69 -21.70 8.23
N LEU A 4 4.22 -20.55 7.77
CA LEU A 4 4.37 -19.29 8.50
C LEU A 4 3.67 -19.45 9.87
N PRO A 5 4.24 -18.91 10.96
CA PRO A 5 3.59 -18.96 12.27
C PRO A 5 2.19 -18.31 12.17
N PRO A 6 1.20 -18.80 12.94
CA PRO A 6 -0.22 -18.48 12.77
C PRO A 6 -0.57 -16.98 12.87
N ASP A 7 0.35 -16.16 13.38
CA ASP A 7 0.15 -14.73 13.64
C ASP A 7 0.90 -13.81 12.66
N GLU A 8 1.64 -14.35 11.70
CA GLU A 8 2.42 -13.50 10.79
C GLU A 8 1.56 -13.02 9.61
N PRO A 9 1.43 -11.70 9.39
CA PRO A 9 0.59 -11.18 8.32
C PRO A 9 1.08 -11.66 6.96
N THR A 10 0.14 -12.11 6.13
CA THR A 10 0.41 -12.50 4.75
C THR A 10 0.99 -11.32 3.95
N PRO A 11 1.74 -11.57 2.86
CA PRO A 11 2.22 -10.51 1.99
C PRO A 11 1.09 -9.58 1.49
N ALA A 12 -0.08 -10.12 1.20
CA ALA A 12 -1.26 -9.34 0.80
C ALA A 12 -1.68 -8.36 1.91
N GLN A 13 -1.80 -8.84 3.15
CA GLN A 13 -2.16 -8.00 4.30
C GLN A 13 -1.12 -6.91 4.56
N ARG A 14 0.17 -7.22 4.44
CA ARG A 14 1.25 -6.23 4.61
C ARG A 14 1.17 -5.11 3.57
N TRP A 15 1.03 -5.46 2.29
CA TRP A 15 0.93 -4.47 1.22
C TRP A 15 -0.33 -3.62 1.33
N PHE A 16 -1.45 -4.23 1.75
CA PHE A 16 -2.69 -3.49 1.93
C PHE A 16 -2.61 -2.50 3.09
N ALA A 17 -2.03 -2.90 4.23
CA ALA A 17 -1.83 -2.00 5.37
C ALA A 17 -0.99 -0.77 4.98
N LEU A 18 0.10 -0.97 4.22
CA LEU A 18 0.90 0.16 3.70
C LEU A 18 0.12 1.05 2.75
N ALA A 19 -0.79 0.48 1.93
CA ALA A 19 -1.65 1.27 1.06
C ALA A 19 -2.62 2.16 1.85
N GLU A 20 -3.16 1.65 2.96
CA GLU A 20 -4.03 2.40 3.86
C GLU A 20 -3.26 3.54 4.54
N GLU A 21 -2.03 3.30 4.99
CA GLU A 21 -1.15 4.32 5.58
C GLU A 21 -0.87 5.46 4.60
N ASP A 22 -0.50 5.16 3.36
CA ASP A 22 -0.24 6.16 2.33
C ASP A 22 -1.49 6.99 2.00
N LEU A 23 -2.65 6.33 1.89
CA LEU A 23 -3.92 7.00 1.59
C LEU A 23 -4.34 7.92 2.75
N ALA A 24 -4.16 7.48 3.98
CA ALA A 24 -4.43 8.30 5.16
C ALA A 24 -3.53 9.54 5.19
N ALA A 25 -2.23 9.37 4.93
CA ALA A 25 -1.28 10.48 4.86
C ALA A 25 -1.62 11.47 3.72
N ALA A 26 -2.00 10.97 2.54
CA ALA A 26 -2.46 11.81 1.43
C ALA A 26 -3.68 12.65 1.81
N ARG A 27 -4.66 12.06 2.50
CA ARG A 27 -5.87 12.75 2.98
C ARG A 27 -5.56 13.85 3.98
N VAL A 28 -4.63 13.60 4.91
CA VAL A 28 -4.18 14.61 5.88
C VAL A 28 -3.56 15.80 5.15
N LEU A 29 -2.66 15.57 4.19
CA LEU A 29 -2.01 16.65 3.44
C LEU A 29 -2.99 17.46 2.57
N ILE A 30 -4.01 16.82 2.01
CA ILE A 30 -5.07 17.52 1.27
C ILE A 30 -5.90 18.40 2.22
N ALA A 31 -6.27 17.87 3.39
CA ALA A 31 -7.09 18.57 4.36
C ALA A 31 -6.36 19.75 5.02
N ASP A 32 -5.05 19.64 5.23
CA ASP A 32 -4.19 20.70 5.75
C ASP A 32 -4.11 21.92 4.79
N GLY A 33 -4.45 21.74 3.51
CA GLY A 33 -4.51 22.84 2.53
C GLY A 33 -3.15 23.46 2.21
N SER A 34 -2.05 22.86 2.64
CA SER A 34 -0.71 23.34 2.36
C SER A 34 -0.30 23.06 0.91
N ALA A 35 0.77 23.73 0.45
CA ALA A 35 1.37 23.57 -0.88
C ALA A 35 1.90 22.15 -1.18
N ALA A 36 1.68 21.18 -0.29
CA ALA A 36 2.11 19.80 -0.38
C ALA A 36 1.23 18.94 -1.31
N LEU A 37 0.34 19.51 -2.14
CA LEU A 37 -0.51 18.75 -3.07
C LEU A 37 0.27 17.79 -3.97
N ARG A 38 1.51 18.15 -4.38
CA ARG A 38 2.39 17.24 -5.13
C ARG A 38 2.75 15.99 -4.31
N ILE A 39 3.00 16.16 -3.02
CA ILE A 39 3.32 15.06 -2.09
C ILE A 39 2.06 14.23 -1.82
N ALA A 40 0.90 14.87 -1.63
CA ALA A 40 -0.36 14.18 -1.49
C ALA A 40 -0.69 13.32 -2.73
N GLY A 41 -0.45 13.86 -3.94
CA GLY A 41 -0.58 13.11 -5.19
C GLY A 41 0.38 11.91 -5.27
N PHE A 42 1.64 12.09 -4.86
CA PHE A 42 2.61 10.99 -4.80
C PHE A 42 2.17 9.88 -3.82
N LEU A 43 1.68 10.25 -2.63
CA LEU A 43 1.18 9.28 -1.65
C LEU A 43 -0.09 8.57 -2.15
N ALA A 44 -0.99 9.27 -2.84
CA ALA A 44 -2.14 8.65 -3.47
C ALA A 44 -1.74 7.64 -4.57
N GLN A 45 -0.71 7.95 -5.37
CA GLN A 45 -0.13 7.00 -6.33
C GLN A 45 0.44 5.77 -5.62
N GLN A 46 1.21 5.98 -4.55
CA GLN A 46 1.79 4.90 -3.75
C GLN A 46 0.72 4.00 -3.12
N ALA A 47 -0.34 4.58 -2.57
CA ALA A 47 -1.49 3.83 -2.05
C ALA A 47 -2.10 2.92 -3.12
N ALA A 48 -2.36 3.45 -4.33
CA ALA A 48 -2.91 2.67 -5.43
C ALA A 48 -1.98 1.53 -5.87
N GLU A 49 -0.68 1.80 -6.01
CA GLU A 49 0.32 0.81 -6.40
C GLU A 49 0.40 -0.34 -5.37
N LYS A 50 0.43 -0.02 -4.08
CA LYS A 50 0.50 -1.00 -3.00
C LYS A 50 -0.79 -1.81 -2.86
N ALA A 51 -1.96 -1.18 -3.04
CA ALA A 51 -3.24 -1.88 -3.07
C ALA A 51 -3.31 -2.90 -4.23
N LEU A 52 -2.81 -2.53 -5.41
CA LEU A 52 -2.70 -3.45 -6.55
C LEU A 52 -1.74 -4.62 -6.24
N LYS A 53 -0.58 -4.35 -5.64
CA LYS A 53 0.35 -5.42 -5.19
C LYS A 53 -0.32 -6.36 -4.20
N ALA A 54 -1.07 -5.82 -3.23
CA ALA A 54 -1.82 -6.62 -2.28
C ALA A 54 -2.81 -7.55 -2.98
N GLY A 55 -3.56 -7.04 -3.97
CA GLY A 55 -4.48 -7.82 -4.79
C GLY A 55 -3.78 -8.94 -5.56
N LEU A 56 -2.59 -8.67 -6.13
CA LEU A 56 -1.80 -9.69 -6.83
C LEU A 56 -1.30 -10.80 -5.89
N PHE A 57 -0.87 -10.44 -4.66
CA PHE A 57 -0.50 -11.44 -3.65
C PHE A 57 -1.70 -12.24 -3.17
N ALA A 58 -2.87 -11.61 -2.98
CA ALA A 58 -4.11 -12.29 -2.63
C ALA A 58 -4.56 -13.27 -3.73
N ALA A 59 -4.32 -12.93 -4.99
CA ALA A 59 -4.56 -13.78 -6.15
C ALA A 59 -3.47 -14.85 -6.39
N LEU A 60 -2.46 -14.97 -5.50
CA LEU A 60 -1.33 -15.89 -5.62
C LEU A 60 -0.46 -15.69 -6.88
N LEU A 61 -0.53 -14.52 -7.51
CA LEU A 61 0.26 -14.16 -8.69
C LEU A 61 1.63 -13.56 -8.32
N GLY A 62 1.77 -13.08 -7.07
CA GLY A 62 2.94 -12.33 -6.61
C GLY A 62 3.01 -10.93 -7.21
N ALA A 63 3.93 -10.08 -6.74
CA ALA A 63 4.14 -8.74 -7.30
C ALA A 63 5.28 -8.74 -8.34
N PRO A 64 5.11 -8.07 -9.50
CA PRO A 64 6.20 -7.87 -10.46
C PRO A 64 7.32 -7.05 -9.80
N ARG A 65 8.59 -7.38 -10.03
CA ARG A 65 9.74 -6.66 -9.41
C ARG A 65 10.11 -5.36 -10.12
N ILE A 66 9.31 -4.95 -11.09
CA ILE A 66 9.53 -3.73 -11.87
C ILE A 66 8.53 -2.71 -11.33
N HIS A 67 9.04 -1.70 -10.65
CA HIS A 67 8.29 -0.57 -10.08
C HIS A 67 8.92 0.70 -10.61
#